data_AF-A0A8S2DXB2-F1
#
_entry.id   AF-A0A8S2DXB2-F1
#
_cell.length_a   1.000
_cell.length_b   1.000
_cell.length_c   1.000
_cell.angle_alpha   90.00
_cell.angle_beta   90.00
_cell.angle_gamma   90.00
#
_symmetry.space_group_name_H-M   'P 1'
#
loop_
_entity.id
_entity.type
_entity.pdbx_description
1 polymer ?
#
loop_
_entity_poly.entity_id
_entity_poly.type
_entity_poly.pdbx_seq_one_letter_code
_entity_poly.pdbx_strand_id
1 'polypeptide(L)'
;KTAITILSDFPKSIDLDNNRNKLVSSEKYLLEVVSHIMSTLIIVPVNSGVLYLFNGLQNVINQLRCLEDGSETKILLSMNLLCLLSTYYQVSLPYHIPKVESNDVLYGCDPNFLNEINQRLIRIIEQIIQQLKELGNSNTKRQSSLALELLNRLVAHADLTQNACTKFALNLWNLVQLNGQVDTLKFANRVRLHIETRAVHDASFKRLAELIALNNNNEERTSRSSTTNSLTE
;
A
#
# COMPACT_ATOMS: atom_id res chain seq x y z
N LYS A 1 7.28 -17.97 19.40
CA LYS A 1 5.85 -18.13 19.78
C LYS A 1 5.32 -16.95 20.60
N THR A 2 6.11 -16.33 21.49
CA THR A 2 5.65 -15.30 22.45
C THR A 2 5.12 -14.00 21.84
N ALA A 3 5.81 -13.39 20.87
CA ALA A 3 5.37 -12.12 20.26
C ALA A 3 4.06 -12.24 19.45
N ILE A 4 3.87 -13.38 18.78
CA ILE A 4 2.67 -13.67 17.99
C ILE A 4 1.43 -13.80 18.91
N THR A 5 1.56 -14.51 20.02
CA THR A 5 0.47 -14.64 21.01
C THR A 5 0.09 -13.29 21.62
N ILE A 6 1.08 -12.44 21.92
CA ILE A 6 0.84 -11.10 22.48
C ILE A 6 0.06 -10.21 21.50
N LEU A 7 0.33 -10.30 20.19
CA LEU A 7 -0.41 -9.53 19.18
C LEU A 7 -1.87 -9.97 19.10
N SER A 8 -2.15 -11.27 19.19
CA SER A 8 -3.53 -11.78 19.16
C SER A 8 -4.39 -11.29 20.34
N ASP A 9 -3.75 -11.03 21.49
CA ASP A 9 -4.40 -10.55 22.72
C ASP A 9 -4.38 -9.02 22.87
N PHE A 10 -3.99 -8.28 21.82
CA PHE A 10 -3.86 -6.82 21.89
C PHE A 10 -5.22 -6.15 22.18
N PRO A 11 -5.32 -5.29 23.21
CA PRO A 11 -6.59 -4.71 23.64
C PRO A 11 -7.15 -3.79 22.55
N LYS A 12 -8.49 -3.63 22.49
CA LYS A 12 -9.15 -2.72 21.52
C LYS A 12 -8.93 -1.24 21.83
N SER A 13 -8.80 -0.91 23.11
CA SER A 13 -8.55 0.44 23.60
C SER A 13 -7.50 0.43 24.69
N ILE A 14 -6.76 1.53 24.79
CA ILE A 14 -5.73 1.75 25.80
C ILE A 14 -6.10 3.02 26.56
N ASP A 15 -5.93 3.01 27.87
CA ASP A 15 -6.07 4.21 28.69
C ASP A 15 -4.74 4.99 28.65
N LEU A 16 -4.79 6.18 28.05
CA LEU A 16 -3.64 7.09 27.96
C LEU A 16 -3.93 8.26 28.90
N ASP A 17 -3.06 8.40 29.91
CA ASP A 17 -3.17 9.25 31.10
C ASP A 17 -4.07 8.71 32.23
N ASN A 18 -3.41 8.35 33.34
CA ASN A 18 -3.98 7.96 34.65
C ASN A 18 -4.94 9.01 35.30
N ASN A 19 -5.36 10.06 34.58
CA ASN A 19 -6.14 11.16 35.11
C ASN A 19 -7.35 11.57 34.26
N ARG A 20 -7.67 10.91 33.12
CA ARG A 20 -8.78 11.37 32.24
C ARG A 20 -9.75 10.34 31.69
N ASN A 21 -9.67 9.05 32.05
CA ASN A 21 -10.59 8.00 31.54
C ASN A 21 -10.77 8.06 30.01
N LYS A 22 -9.73 8.45 29.26
CA LYS A 22 -9.83 8.64 27.81
C LYS A 22 -9.31 7.39 27.13
N LEU A 23 -10.22 6.44 26.92
CA LEU A 23 -9.95 5.26 26.11
C LEU A 23 -9.66 5.68 24.67
N VAL A 24 -8.44 5.44 24.21
CA VAL A 24 -8.02 5.69 22.82
C VAL A 24 -7.96 4.35 22.09
N SER A 25 -8.42 4.31 20.84
CA SER A 25 -8.30 3.13 19.99
C SER A 25 -6.84 2.71 19.86
N SER A 26 -6.58 1.42 20.05
CA SER A 26 -5.23 0.85 20.01
C SER A 26 -4.72 0.63 18.59
N GLU A 27 -5.58 0.80 17.58
CA GLU A 27 -5.30 0.50 16.17
C GLU A 27 -4.04 1.19 15.62
N LYS A 28 -3.80 2.44 16.00
CA LYS A 28 -2.63 3.19 15.53
C LYS A 28 -1.33 2.59 16.06
N TYR A 29 -1.31 2.17 17.32
CA TYR A 29 -0.16 1.50 17.93
C TYR A 29 0.06 0.13 17.30
N LEU A 30 -1.02 -0.59 17.03
CA LEU A 30 -0.96 -1.87 16.36
C LEU A 30 -0.36 -1.75 14.95
N LEU A 31 -0.81 -0.76 14.16
CA LEU A 31 -0.24 -0.46 12.84
C LEU A 31 1.27 -0.24 12.94
N GLU A 32 1.70 0.58 13.90
CA GLU A 32 3.10 0.92 14.11
C GLU A 32 3.93 -0.31 14.51
N VAL A 33 3.52 -1.04 15.55
CA VAL A 33 4.23 -2.24 16.05
C VAL A 33 4.36 -3.30 14.95
N VAL A 34 3.27 -3.59 14.24
CA VAL A 34 3.28 -4.60 13.19
C VAL A 34 4.15 -4.15 12.01
N SER A 35 4.17 -2.85 11.67
CA SER A 35 5.05 -2.31 10.63
C SER A 35 6.53 -2.40 11.00
N HIS A 36 6.88 -2.20 12.27
CA HIS A 36 8.24 -2.43 12.78
C HIS A 36 8.62 -3.90 12.70
N ILE A 37 7.71 -4.82 13.06
CA ILE A 37 7.94 -6.26 12.90
C ILE A 37 8.20 -6.58 11.42
N MET A 38 7.37 -6.12 10.49
CA MET A 38 7.59 -6.32 9.05
C MET A 38 8.96 -5.83 8.59
N SER A 39 9.40 -4.66 9.09
CA SER A 39 10.72 -4.14 8.79
C SER A 39 11.80 -5.11 9.29
N THR A 40 11.74 -5.55 10.55
CA THR A 40 12.71 -6.53 11.06
C THR A 40 12.73 -7.85 10.29
N LEU A 41 11.57 -8.31 9.78
CA LEU A 41 11.48 -9.55 9.03
C LEU A 41 12.32 -9.56 7.75
N ILE A 42 12.60 -8.39 7.16
CA ILE A 42 13.41 -8.28 5.93
C ILE A 42 14.77 -8.98 6.09
N ILE A 43 15.41 -8.85 7.25
CA ILE A 43 16.78 -9.31 7.50
C ILE A 43 16.90 -10.52 8.42
N VAL A 44 15.81 -10.96 9.05
CA VAL A 44 15.88 -12.12 9.95
C VAL A 44 16.14 -13.37 9.10
N PRO A 45 17.29 -14.06 9.26
CA PRO A 45 17.53 -15.31 8.56
C PRO A 45 16.62 -16.40 9.13
N VAL A 46 15.96 -17.18 8.27
CA VAL A 46 15.03 -18.22 8.70
C VAL A 46 15.37 -19.55 8.06
N ASN A 47 15.87 -20.48 8.87
CA ASN A 47 16.20 -21.84 8.42
C ASN A 47 14.95 -22.64 7.98
N SER A 48 13.75 -22.26 8.46
CA SER A 48 12.48 -22.96 8.23
C SER A 48 11.76 -22.57 6.93
N GLY A 49 12.43 -21.84 6.03
CA GLY A 49 11.86 -21.32 4.79
C GLY A 49 11.51 -19.84 4.90
N VAL A 50 11.80 -19.11 3.83
CA VAL A 50 11.82 -17.64 3.79
C VAL A 50 10.46 -16.99 4.04
N LEU A 51 9.36 -17.69 3.72
CA LEU A 51 7.99 -17.21 3.95
C LEU A 51 7.38 -17.71 5.26
N TYR A 52 8.10 -18.48 6.07
CA TYR A 52 7.55 -19.00 7.34
C TYR A 52 7.12 -17.86 8.27
N LEU A 53 7.99 -16.87 8.49
CA LEU A 53 7.67 -15.74 9.35
C LEU A 53 6.61 -14.82 8.72
N PHE A 54 6.64 -14.67 7.38
CA PHE A 54 5.58 -13.96 6.66
C PHE A 54 4.21 -14.61 6.87
N ASN A 55 4.12 -15.94 6.71
CA ASN A 55 2.88 -16.69 6.93
C ASN A 55 2.41 -16.57 8.38
N GLY A 56 3.33 -16.67 9.34
CA GLY A 56 3.02 -16.43 10.74
C GLY A 56 2.43 -15.06 10.99
N LEU A 57 3.03 -14.01 10.42
CA LEU A 57 2.56 -12.64 10.56
C LEU A 57 1.22 -12.40 9.87
N GLN A 58 1.05 -12.88 8.64
CA GLN A 58 -0.20 -12.76 7.89
C GLN A 58 -1.35 -13.45 8.63
N ASN A 59 -1.09 -14.63 9.21
CA ASN A 59 -2.08 -15.34 10.03
C ASN A 59 -2.45 -14.55 11.28
N VAL A 60 -1.48 -13.93 11.95
CA VAL A 60 -1.75 -13.06 13.11
C VAL A 60 -2.63 -11.90 12.71
N ILE A 61 -2.26 -11.15 11.66
CA ILE A 61 -3.02 -9.99 11.18
C ILE A 61 -4.47 -10.36 10.87
N ASN A 62 -4.68 -11.52 10.23
CA ASN A 62 -6.02 -12.02 9.92
C ASN A 62 -6.84 -12.41 11.16
N GLN A 63 -6.18 -12.73 12.28
CA GLN A 63 -6.82 -13.15 13.53
C GLN A 63 -6.98 -12.00 14.55
N LEU A 64 -6.49 -10.79 14.25
CA LEU A 64 -6.61 -9.63 15.13
C LEU A 64 -8.07 -9.19 15.27
N ARG A 65 -8.70 -9.60 16.38
CA ARG A 65 -10.10 -9.28 16.71
C ARG A 65 -10.36 -7.80 17.00
N CYS A 66 -9.30 -7.04 17.25
CA CYS A 66 -9.38 -5.60 17.48
C CYS A 66 -9.55 -4.79 16.19
N LEU A 67 -9.30 -5.39 15.03
CA LEU A 67 -9.50 -4.75 13.74
C LEU A 67 -10.84 -5.18 13.12
N GLU A 68 -11.69 -4.21 12.84
CA GLU A 68 -12.91 -4.46 12.07
C GLU A 68 -12.58 -4.79 10.62
N ASP A 69 -13.43 -5.59 9.97
CA ASP A 69 -13.32 -5.85 8.55
C ASP A 69 -13.56 -4.55 7.76
N GLY A 70 -12.68 -4.28 6.79
CA GLY A 70 -12.70 -3.02 6.05
C GLY A 70 -12.19 -1.79 6.84
N SER A 71 -11.66 -1.98 8.06
CA SER A 71 -10.95 -0.90 8.76
C SER A 71 -9.73 -0.44 7.96
N GLU A 72 -9.49 0.87 7.97
CA GLU A 72 -8.33 1.48 7.30
C GLU A 72 -7.01 0.91 7.82
N THR A 73 -6.92 0.65 9.13
CA THR A 73 -5.76 0.01 9.74
C THR A 73 -5.47 -1.35 9.11
N LYS A 74 -6.49 -2.17 8.89
CA LYS A 74 -6.35 -3.48 8.23
C LYS A 74 -5.93 -3.33 6.76
N ILE A 75 -6.49 -2.36 6.04
CA ILE A 75 -6.11 -2.06 4.66
C ILE A 75 -4.64 -1.61 4.58
N LEU A 76 -4.21 -0.70 5.47
CA LEU A 76 -2.83 -0.21 5.55
C LEU A 76 -1.85 -1.33 5.91
N LEU A 77 -2.23 -2.24 6.83
CA LEU A 77 -1.43 -3.43 7.12
C LEU A 77 -1.29 -4.35 5.91
N SER A 78 -2.36 -4.58 5.15
CA SER A 78 -2.29 -5.32 3.89
C SER A 78 -1.36 -4.65 2.87
N MET A 79 -1.40 -3.32 2.78
CA MET A 79 -0.48 -2.56 1.93
C MET A 79 0.99 -2.65 2.43
N ASN A 80 1.23 -2.74 3.73
CA ASN A 80 2.57 -2.93 4.27
C ASN A 80 3.09 -4.36 4.03
N LEU A 81 2.22 -5.38 4.11
CA LEU A 81 2.56 -6.75 3.68
C LEU A 81 2.92 -6.80 2.20
N LEU A 82 2.20 -6.03 1.36
CA LEU A 82 2.52 -5.88 -0.06
C LEU A 82 3.94 -5.32 -0.26
N CYS A 83 4.32 -4.31 0.51
CA CYS A 83 5.67 -3.73 0.45
C CYS A 83 6.75 -4.71 0.91
N LEU A 84 6.48 -5.49 1.96
CA LEU A 84 7.38 -6.54 2.46
C LEU A 84 7.63 -7.61 1.39
N LEU A 85 6.57 -8.14 0.78
CA LEU A 85 6.69 -9.10 -0.32
C LEU A 85 7.40 -8.51 -1.54
N SER A 86 7.11 -7.25 -1.88
CA SER A 86 7.81 -6.54 -2.96
C SER A 86 9.30 -6.40 -2.68
N THR A 87 9.67 -6.26 -1.41
CA THR A 87 11.08 -6.23 -0.97
C THR A 87 11.73 -7.61 -1.12
N TYR A 88 11.05 -8.69 -0.73
CA TYR A 88 11.55 -10.06 -0.96
C TYR A 88 11.66 -10.45 -2.43
N TYR A 89 10.93 -9.77 -3.32
CA TYR A 89 11.03 -9.98 -4.76
C TYR A 89 12.25 -9.31 -5.39
N GLN A 90 12.94 -8.42 -4.66
CA GLN A 90 14.12 -7.73 -5.18
C GLN A 90 15.32 -8.66 -5.24
N VAL A 91 16.20 -8.42 -6.23
CA VAL A 91 17.45 -9.18 -6.42
C VAL A 91 18.40 -9.04 -5.22
N SER A 92 18.40 -7.87 -4.59
CA SER A 92 19.16 -7.58 -3.38
C SER A 92 18.23 -6.90 -2.38
N LEU A 93 18.28 -7.34 -1.13
CA LEU A 93 17.55 -6.70 -0.04
C LEU A 93 18.14 -5.31 0.25
N PRO A 94 17.34 -4.39 0.83
CA PRO A 94 17.77 -3.01 1.07
C PRO A 94 18.83 -2.87 2.18
N TYR A 95 18.99 -3.88 3.03
CA TYR A 95 20.00 -3.89 4.09
C TYR A 95 20.32 -5.32 4.54
N HIS A 96 21.50 -5.50 5.12
CA HIS A 96 22.09 -6.80 5.45
C HIS A 96 22.75 -6.77 6.83
N ILE A 97 22.74 -7.90 7.53
CA ILE A 97 23.54 -8.07 8.75
C ILE A 97 24.93 -8.55 8.35
N PRO A 98 26.02 -7.85 8.73
CA PRO A 98 27.37 -8.28 8.40
C PRO A 98 27.64 -9.71 8.89
N LYS A 99 28.23 -10.53 8.01
CA LYS A 99 28.60 -11.94 8.28
C LYS A 99 27.42 -12.90 8.47
N VAL A 100 26.20 -12.49 8.12
CA VAL A 100 25.02 -13.36 8.09
C VAL A 100 24.51 -13.41 6.66
N GLU A 101 24.39 -14.62 6.10
CA GLU A 101 23.78 -14.80 4.79
C GLU A 101 22.30 -14.43 4.87
N SER A 102 21.90 -13.52 4.00
CA SER A 102 20.57 -12.95 3.92
C SER A 102 19.66 -13.74 2.98
N ASN A 103 18.36 -13.50 3.08
CA ASN A 103 17.37 -14.27 2.35
C ASN A 103 17.45 -14.11 0.81
N ASP A 104 17.92 -12.97 0.30
CA ASP A 104 18.26 -12.76 -1.12
C ASP A 104 19.48 -13.59 -1.57
N VAL A 105 20.44 -13.88 -0.69
CA VAL A 105 21.57 -14.76 -1.02
C VAL A 105 21.14 -16.24 -0.95
N LEU A 106 20.35 -16.59 0.05
CA LEU A 106 19.92 -17.97 0.29
C LEU A 106 18.82 -18.45 -0.66
N TYR A 107 17.90 -17.56 -1.05
CA TYR A 107 16.70 -17.88 -1.83
C TYR A 107 16.45 -16.93 -3.00
N GLY A 108 17.14 -15.80 -3.07
CA GLY A 108 16.90 -14.81 -4.10
C GLY A 108 17.11 -15.40 -5.49
N CYS A 109 16.31 -14.90 -6.43
CA CYS A 109 16.31 -15.36 -7.83
C CYS A 109 15.88 -16.83 -8.06
N ASP A 110 15.50 -17.60 -7.02
CA ASP A 110 14.87 -18.91 -7.25
C ASP A 110 13.47 -18.74 -7.89
N PRO A 111 13.22 -19.33 -9.08
CA PRO A 111 11.96 -19.12 -9.80
C PRO A 111 10.72 -19.62 -9.05
N ASN A 112 10.84 -20.70 -8.27
CA ASN A 112 9.71 -21.23 -7.52
C ASN A 112 9.34 -20.28 -6.38
N PHE A 113 10.35 -19.76 -5.68
CA PHE A 113 10.18 -18.77 -4.63
C PHE A 113 9.57 -17.46 -5.17
N LEU A 114 10.11 -16.92 -6.26
CA LEU A 114 9.57 -15.71 -6.89
C LEU A 114 8.13 -15.90 -7.37
N ASN A 115 7.79 -17.08 -7.91
CA ASN A 115 6.42 -17.41 -8.27
C ASN A 115 5.49 -17.45 -7.05
N GLU A 116 5.93 -18.03 -5.92
CA GLU A 116 5.15 -18.04 -4.70
C GLU A 116 4.91 -16.62 -4.17
N ILE A 117 5.94 -15.76 -4.15
CA ILE A 117 5.78 -14.34 -3.78
C ILE A 117 4.78 -13.66 -4.71
N ASN A 118 4.90 -13.84 -6.02
CA ASN A 118 4.04 -13.18 -6.99
C ASN A 118 2.56 -13.58 -6.83
N GLN A 119 2.29 -14.87 -6.60
CA GLN A 119 0.93 -15.34 -6.28
C GLN A 119 0.37 -14.69 -5.02
N ARG A 120 1.21 -14.46 -4.00
CA ARG A 120 0.80 -13.80 -2.75
C ARG A 120 0.56 -12.31 -2.96
N LEU A 121 1.41 -11.63 -3.73
CA LEU A 121 1.23 -10.22 -4.12
C LEU A 121 -0.12 -10.03 -4.82
N ILE A 122 -0.44 -10.86 -5.81
CA ILE A 122 -1.71 -10.78 -6.55
C ILE A 122 -2.91 -10.91 -5.59
N ARG A 123 -2.91 -11.92 -4.70
CA ARG A 123 -4.01 -12.12 -3.74
C ARG A 123 -4.19 -10.93 -2.81
N ILE A 124 -3.09 -10.34 -2.32
CA ILE A 124 -3.16 -9.15 -1.44
C ILE A 124 -3.70 -7.94 -2.22
N ILE A 125 -3.25 -7.74 -3.46
CA ILE A 125 -3.76 -6.66 -4.32
C ILE A 125 -5.26 -6.83 -4.57
N GLU A 126 -5.72 -8.04 -4.89
CA GLU A 126 -7.14 -8.35 -5.09
C GLU A 126 -7.98 -8.03 -3.84
N GLN A 127 -7.49 -8.42 -2.66
CA GLN A 127 -8.13 -8.11 -1.37
C GLN A 127 -8.21 -6.60 -1.13
N ILE A 128 -7.13 -5.85 -1.35
CA ILE A 128 -7.13 -4.39 -1.18
C ILE A 128 -8.10 -3.73 -2.17
N ILE A 129 -8.12 -4.17 -3.43
CA ILE A 129 -9.06 -3.64 -4.44
C ILE A 129 -10.50 -3.91 -4.02
N GLN A 130 -10.81 -5.10 -3.50
CA GLN A 130 -12.15 -5.44 -3.03
C GLN A 130 -12.58 -4.52 -1.87
N GLN A 131 -11.69 -4.30 -0.89
CA GLN A 131 -11.95 -3.37 0.22
C GLN A 131 -12.12 -1.92 -0.25
N LEU A 132 -11.34 -1.47 -1.23
CA LEU A 132 -11.52 -0.15 -1.84
C LEU A 132 -12.87 -0.02 -2.56
N LYS A 133 -13.35 -1.06 -3.24
CA LYS A 133 -14.68 -1.05 -3.87
C LYS A 133 -15.80 -0.93 -2.85
N GLU A 134 -15.72 -1.66 -1.76
CA GLU A 134 -16.69 -1.59 -0.64
C GLU A 134 -16.72 -0.20 0.00
N LEU A 135 -15.54 0.42 0.18
CA LEU A 135 -15.42 1.80 0.64
C LEU A 135 -16.01 2.81 -0.35
N GLY A 136 -15.95 2.55 -1.65
CA GLY A 136 -16.56 3.42 -2.67
C GLY A 136 -18.08 3.58 -2.51
N ASN A 137 -18.74 2.56 -1.95
CA ASN A 137 -20.19 2.59 -1.71
C ASN A 137 -20.59 3.38 -0.45
N SER A 138 -19.65 3.58 0.49
CA SER A 138 -19.95 4.10 1.83
C SER A 138 -19.21 5.40 2.16
N ASN A 139 -17.96 5.53 1.71
CA ASN A 139 -17.08 6.65 2.04
C ASN A 139 -16.03 6.89 0.94
N THR A 140 -16.44 7.58 -0.12
CA THR A 140 -15.59 7.92 -1.29
C THR A 140 -14.35 8.73 -0.93
N LYS A 141 -14.44 9.59 0.10
CA LYS A 141 -13.29 10.36 0.59
C LYS A 141 -12.22 9.44 1.18
N ARG A 142 -12.61 8.49 2.02
CA ARG A 142 -11.69 7.50 2.61
C ARG A 142 -11.14 6.57 1.54
N GLN A 143 -11.99 6.12 0.61
CA GLN A 143 -11.56 5.33 -0.55
C GLN A 143 -10.45 6.05 -1.32
N SER A 144 -10.63 7.34 -1.61
CA SER A 144 -9.64 8.14 -2.36
C SER A 144 -8.33 8.31 -1.59
N SER A 145 -8.41 8.56 -0.29
CA SER A 145 -7.21 8.64 0.56
C SER A 145 -6.42 7.34 0.53
N LEU A 146 -7.10 6.19 0.66
CA LEU A 146 -6.46 4.87 0.63
C LEU A 146 -5.98 4.48 -0.78
N ALA A 147 -6.70 4.87 -1.83
CA ALA A 147 -6.26 4.66 -3.21
C ALA A 147 -4.96 5.43 -3.51
N LEU A 148 -4.84 6.66 -2.99
CA LEU A 148 -3.62 7.46 -3.10
C LEU A 148 -2.45 6.85 -2.32
N GLU A 149 -2.72 6.33 -1.13
CA GLU A 149 -1.77 5.56 -0.32
C GLU A 149 -1.26 4.30 -1.04
N LEU A 150 -2.15 3.59 -1.76
CA LEU A 150 -1.77 2.45 -2.58
C LEU A 150 -0.94 2.89 -3.79
N LEU A 151 -1.35 3.97 -4.48
CA LEU A 151 -0.62 4.52 -5.62
C LEU A 151 0.81 4.90 -5.23
N ASN A 152 1.00 5.56 -4.08
CA ASN A 152 2.31 5.94 -3.58
C ASN A 152 3.23 4.71 -3.41
N ARG A 153 2.72 3.62 -2.83
CA ARG A 153 3.46 2.36 -2.66
C ARG A 153 3.72 1.66 -4.00
N LEU A 154 2.74 1.64 -4.90
CA LEU A 154 2.88 1.07 -6.23
C LEU A 154 3.99 1.77 -7.02
N VAL A 155 4.01 3.10 -7.00
CA VAL A 155 5.03 3.90 -7.69
C VAL A 155 6.42 3.72 -7.06
N ALA A 156 6.49 3.42 -5.76
CA ALA A 156 7.76 3.16 -5.09
C ALA A 156 8.34 1.77 -5.40
N HIS A 157 7.49 0.75 -5.57
CA HIS A 157 7.92 -0.66 -5.57
C HIS A 157 7.60 -1.46 -6.83
N ALA A 158 6.62 -1.06 -7.64
CA ALA A 158 6.17 -1.84 -8.78
C ALA A 158 7.03 -1.61 -10.03
N ASP A 159 7.12 -2.64 -10.87
CA ASP A 159 7.71 -2.53 -12.20
C ASP A 159 6.71 -1.86 -13.16
N LEU A 160 6.88 -0.54 -13.35
CA LEU A 160 6.06 0.26 -14.26
C LEU A 160 6.40 0.00 -15.74
N THR A 161 7.45 -0.76 -16.08
CA THR A 161 7.65 -1.20 -17.47
C THR A 161 6.50 -2.11 -17.92
N GLN A 162 5.84 -2.79 -16.97
CA GLN A 162 4.66 -3.60 -17.24
C GLN A 162 3.43 -2.72 -17.46
N ASN A 163 2.76 -2.96 -18.59
CA ASN A 163 1.51 -2.29 -18.96
C ASN A 163 0.42 -2.42 -17.89
N ALA A 164 0.32 -3.58 -17.23
CA ALA A 164 -0.67 -3.83 -16.19
C ALA A 164 -0.46 -2.90 -14.97
N CYS A 165 0.79 -2.76 -14.52
CA CYS A 165 1.16 -1.91 -13.38
C CYS A 165 0.92 -0.43 -13.71
N THR A 166 1.32 0.02 -14.91
CA THR A 166 1.06 1.41 -15.35
C THR A 166 -0.45 1.71 -15.43
N LYS A 167 -1.24 0.80 -16.00
CA LYS A 167 -2.71 0.96 -16.05
C LYS A 167 -3.33 0.97 -14.66
N PHE A 168 -2.85 0.12 -13.76
CA PHE A 168 -3.33 0.08 -12.39
C PHE A 168 -3.01 1.38 -11.63
N ALA A 169 -1.79 1.90 -11.79
CA ALA A 169 -1.39 3.20 -11.24
C ALA A 169 -2.31 4.34 -11.76
N LEU A 170 -2.56 4.37 -13.07
CA LEU A 170 -3.43 5.35 -13.68
C LEU A 170 -4.88 5.25 -13.16
N ASN A 171 -5.41 4.04 -13.02
CA ASN A 171 -6.76 3.83 -12.48
C ASN A 171 -6.88 4.32 -11.03
N LEU A 172 -5.86 4.09 -10.20
CA LEU A 172 -5.82 4.63 -8.84
C LEU A 172 -5.78 6.16 -8.85
N TRP A 173 -4.94 6.77 -9.71
CA TRP A 173 -4.91 8.22 -9.86
C TRP A 173 -6.29 8.79 -10.24
N ASN A 174 -6.93 8.20 -11.24
CA ASN A 174 -8.25 8.62 -11.71
C ASN A 174 -9.32 8.47 -10.63
N LEU A 175 -9.25 7.42 -9.81
CA LEU A 175 -10.15 7.24 -8.68
C LEU A 175 -10.02 8.37 -7.64
N VAL A 176 -8.79 8.86 -7.40
CA VAL A 176 -8.55 10.00 -6.49
C VAL A 176 -9.07 11.31 -7.11
N GLN A 177 -8.93 11.49 -8.43
CA GLN A 177 -9.44 12.66 -9.16
C GLN A 177 -10.96 12.74 -9.12
N LEU A 178 -11.65 11.64 -9.45
CA LEU A 178 -13.10 11.58 -9.54
C LEU A 178 -13.82 12.09 -8.29
N ASN A 179 -13.24 11.82 -7.11
CA ASN A 179 -13.81 12.20 -5.82
C ASN A 179 -13.38 13.61 -5.36
N GLY A 180 -12.76 14.40 -6.24
CA GLY A 180 -12.41 15.81 -6.03
C GLY A 180 -11.34 16.05 -4.97
N GLN A 181 -10.50 15.05 -4.69
CA GLN A 181 -9.52 15.14 -3.59
C GLN A 181 -8.12 15.59 -4.03
N VAL A 182 -7.76 15.56 -5.32
CA VAL A 182 -6.36 15.75 -5.72
C VAL A 182 -5.87 17.18 -5.53
N ASP A 183 -6.61 18.18 -5.98
CA ASP A 183 -6.17 19.58 -5.91
C ASP A 183 -6.13 20.12 -4.47
N THR A 184 -6.90 19.53 -3.56
CA THR A 184 -6.96 19.91 -2.15
C THR A 184 -5.99 19.12 -1.26
N LEU A 185 -5.44 18.00 -1.72
CA LEU A 185 -4.53 17.16 -0.92
C LEU A 185 -3.06 17.43 -1.23
N LYS A 186 -2.36 18.05 -0.27
CA LYS A 186 -0.88 18.17 -0.26
C LYS A 186 -0.16 16.84 -0.50
N PHE A 187 -0.79 15.71 -0.18
CA PHE A 187 -0.21 14.39 -0.44
C PHE A 187 -0.30 14.00 -1.92
N ALA A 188 -1.42 14.26 -2.60
CA ALA A 188 -1.58 13.92 -4.01
C ALA A 188 -0.61 14.70 -4.89
N ASN A 189 -0.42 15.98 -4.59
CA ASN A 189 0.59 16.82 -5.25
C ASN A 189 2.02 16.31 -5.06
N ARG A 190 2.35 15.75 -3.88
CA ARG A 190 3.66 15.13 -3.63
C ARG A 190 3.87 13.86 -4.43
N VAL A 191 2.86 13.00 -4.52
CA VAL A 191 2.90 11.80 -5.36
C VAL A 191 3.06 12.18 -6.83
N ARG A 192 2.31 13.18 -7.31
CA ARG A 192 2.44 13.69 -8.68
C ARG A 192 3.85 14.20 -8.97
N LEU A 193 4.37 15.07 -8.10
CA LEU A 193 5.71 15.63 -8.24
C LEU A 193 6.79 14.54 -8.21
N HIS A 194 6.62 13.51 -7.37
CA HIS A 194 7.53 12.36 -7.35
C HIS A 194 7.52 11.61 -8.69
N ILE A 195 6.34 11.37 -9.28
CA ILE A 195 6.20 10.74 -10.61
C ILE A 195 6.88 11.60 -11.68
N GLU A 196 6.60 12.92 -11.71
CA GLU A 196 7.19 13.88 -12.65
C GLU A 196 8.73 13.95 -12.52
N THR A 197 9.24 13.95 -11.29
CA THR A 197 10.69 13.99 -11.04
C THR A 197 11.36 12.71 -11.54
N ARG A 198 10.77 11.54 -11.30
CA ARG A 198 11.31 10.27 -11.79
C ARG A 198 11.18 10.12 -13.31
N ALA A 199 10.15 10.71 -13.92
CA ALA A 199 9.96 10.70 -15.37
C ALA A 199 11.10 11.35 -16.16
N VAL A 200 11.91 12.22 -15.53
CA VAL A 200 13.12 12.80 -16.13
C VAL A 200 14.17 11.73 -16.44
N HIS A 201 14.23 10.68 -15.61
CA HIS A 201 15.29 9.67 -15.65
C HIS A 201 14.79 8.28 -16.04
N ASP A 202 13.48 8.03 -15.96
CA ASP A 202 12.88 6.72 -16.15
C ASP A 202 11.72 6.78 -17.16
N ALA A 203 11.87 6.07 -18.29
CA ALA A 203 10.89 6.06 -19.37
C ALA A 203 9.53 5.46 -18.94
N SER A 204 9.53 4.54 -17.97
CA SER A 204 8.29 3.95 -17.45
C SER A 204 7.48 5.00 -16.68
N PHE A 205 8.16 5.86 -15.92
CA PHE A 205 7.55 6.99 -15.23
C PHE A 205 7.12 8.10 -16.19
N LYS A 206 7.89 8.34 -17.25
CA LYS A 206 7.52 9.31 -18.30
C LYS A 206 6.17 8.97 -18.91
N ARG A 207 5.96 7.70 -19.26
CA ARG A 207 4.68 7.23 -19.78
C ARG A 207 3.54 7.43 -18.79
N LEU A 208 3.74 7.10 -17.51
CA LEU A 208 2.71 7.31 -16.48
C LEU A 208 2.38 8.81 -16.33
N ALA A 209 3.40 9.67 -16.29
CA ALA A 209 3.22 11.12 -16.20
C ALA A 209 2.43 11.70 -17.38
N GLU A 210 2.76 11.27 -18.61
CA GLU A 210 2.03 11.68 -19.82
C GLU A 210 0.55 11.25 -19.78
N LEU A 211 0.27 10.02 -19.33
CA LEU A 211 -1.10 9.52 -19.18
C LEU A 211 -1.89 10.32 -18.14
N ILE A 212 -1.26 10.66 -17.01
CA ILE A 212 -1.87 11.50 -15.97
C ILE A 212 -2.17 12.91 -16.52
N ALA A 213 -1.22 13.52 -17.23
CA ALA A 213 -1.41 14.85 -17.80
C ALA A 213 -2.52 14.89 -18.87
N LEU A 214 -2.58 13.88 -19.74
CA LEU A 214 -3.64 13.75 -20.75
C LEU A 214 -5.02 13.65 -20.12
N ASN A 215 -5.16 12.91 -19.01
CA ASN A 215 -6.46 12.72 -18.38
C ASN A 215 -6.96 14.01 -17.70
N ASN A 216 -6.09 14.73 -17.00
CA ASN A 216 -6.45 16.01 -16.38
C ASN A 216 -6.94 17.04 -17.42
N ASN A 217 -6.27 17.11 -18.59
CA ASN A 217 -6.67 18.00 -19.68
C ASN A 217 -8.05 17.66 -20.28
N ASN A 218 -8.43 16.38 -20.29
CA ASN A 218 -9.73 15.96 -20.79
C ASN A 218 -10.86 16.30 -19.80
N GLU A 219 -10.62 16.16 -18.49
CA GLU A 219 -11.56 16.55 -17.45
C GLU A 219 -11.80 18.08 -17.40
N GLU A 220 -10.76 18.89 -17.60
CA GLU A 220 -10.94 20.36 -17.72
C GLU A 220 -11.78 20.76 -18.95
N ARG A 221 -11.64 20.03 -20.07
CA ARG A 221 -12.41 20.28 -21.29
C ARG A 221 -13.89 19.91 -21.14
N THR A 222 -14.20 18.77 -20.53
CA THR A 222 -15.60 18.34 -20.28
C THR A 222 -16.31 19.22 -19.26
N SER A 223 -15.58 19.72 -18.26
CA SER A 223 -16.08 20.68 -17.26
C SER A 223 -16.44 22.03 -17.89
N ARG A 224 -15.60 22.54 -18.81
CA ARG A 224 -15.86 23.81 -19.52
C ARG A 224 -17.02 23.72 -20.51
N SER A 225 -17.18 22.60 -21.23
CA SER A 225 -18.29 22.42 -22.18
C SER A 225 -19.66 22.31 -21.49
N SER A 226 -19.71 21.85 -20.24
CA SER A 226 -20.95 21.76 -19.46
C SER A 226 -21.32 23.10 -18.79
N THR A 227 -20.36 24.00 -18.56
CA THR A 227 -20.63 25.37 -18.09
C THR A 227 -21.07 26.31 -19.21
N THR A 228 -20.61 26.11 -20.46
CA THR A 228 -21.02 26.96 -21.59
C THR A 228 -22.46 26.68 -22.04
N ASN A 229 -22.95 25.45 -21.88
CA ASN A 229 -24.33 25.10 -22.25
C ASN A 229 -25.38 25.58 -21.23
N SER A 230 -24.99 25.95 -20.00
CA SER A 230 -25.89 26.49 -18.98
C SER A 230 -25.95 28.02 -18.95
N LEU A 231 -25.19 28.70 -19.81
CA LEU A 231 -25.21 30.15 -20.00
C LEU A 231 -25.90 30.56 -21.33
N THR A 232 -26.44 29.59 -22.07
CA THR A 232 -27.15 29.80 -23.35
C THR A 232 -28.61 29.29 -23.34
N GLU A 233 -29.18 29.01 -22.18
CA GLU A 233 -30.63 28.77 -22.00
C GLU A 233 -31.25 29.83 -21.09
#